data_AF-A0A6C0LMM2-F1
#
_entry.id   AF-A0A6C0LMM2-F1
#
_cell.length_a   1.000
_cell.length_b   1.000
_cell.length_c   1.000
_cell.angle_alpha   90.00
_cell.angle_beta   90.00
_cell.angle_gamma   90.00
#
_symmetry.space_group_name_H-M   'P 1'
#
loop_
_entity.id
_entity.type
_entity.pdbx_description
1 polymer ?
#
loop_
_entity_poly.entity_id
_entity_poly.type
_entity_poly.pdbx_seq_one_letter_code
_entity_poly.pdbx_strand_id
1 'polypeptide(L)'
;MTGGGLYVLVAYGSQNVLLSGNPDFTYFYLVLKKYSHFAFESATLQVDGPGELQWDAPIKLQVKIQRIADLLSDLYLTFTLPDIYSKFVNPSVRPSQYEFKWNRYIGAHLIQDATFLVGGTEIQEFDSDYLIATAQTDQDETQYNKWQELIGDIPELNDPANGAYSGVPTNSVVRSRTLYPTVAQNNDSTISVQTNAPSIPGQQITVPLSFWFTQNPSLALPLVALQYHECYLQLTLRPVQDLFTILDPSGYRVRPGYRVLTSTQQIQTGNLNYVTTTTPENYLNNYLVDFGYATPTLSTWPLNAYIQATYVYLTDEERNTFASQTLTYPVRQVTRYSFPQITSRQNLNLYTHNPVPRLLLLPRRSDMILNLNTWTNFTNWFSQTTAPYTAIGTVYSTGLAGLGNSGLLIAGSQQDIIRQLRVLCDGNEIQEVKPTQYFHELSSWRYAAGVFPKGLVIYSFALDTSRWMKPSGSLNTSRVKNFQIDLDPWPQAAGTNYTFDFLIYVESLNFLVIEGGMGGVKYAT
;
A
#
# COMPACT_ATOMS: atom_id res chain seq x y z
N MET A 1 19.75 33.87 50.66
CA MET A 1 19.69 32.77 49.67
C MET A 1 18.69 33.15 48.60
N THR A 2 19.16 33.83 47.56
CA THR A 2 18.37 34.36 46.45
C THR A 2 18.39 33.33 45.32
N GLY A 3 17.41 32.44 45.29
CA GLY A 3 17.27 31.49 44.18
C GLY A 3 16.85 32.24 42.92
N GLY A 4 17.64 32.14 41.85
CA GLY A 4 17.37 32.82 40.57
C GLY A 4 15.96 32.56 40.01
N GLY A 5 15.34 31.42 40.33
CA GLY A 5 13.96 31.13 39.95
C GLY A 5 12.89 32.02 40.60
N LEU A 6 13.11 32.54 41.80
CA LEU A 6 12.15 33.43 42.47
C LEU A 6 12.11 34.81 41.81
N TYR A 7 13.24 35.28 41.27
CA TYR A 7 13.30 36.52 40.50
C TYR A 7 12.43 36.45 39.23
N VAL A 8 12.41 35.29 38.55
CA VAL A 8 11.57 35.08 37.35
C VAL A 8 10.07 35.18 37.68
N LEU A 9 9.64 34.71 38.85
CA LEU A 9 8.24 34.84 39.29
C LEU A 9 7.84 36.30 39.60
N VAL A 10 8.77 37.09 40.14
CA VAL A 10 8.54 38.51 40.46
C VAL A 10 8.49 39.37 39.19
N ALA A 11 9.16 38.96 38.12
CA ALA A 11 9.15 39.61 36.81
C ALA A 11 7.83 39.38 36.03
N TYR A 12 6.69 39.60 36.69
CA TYR A 12 5.34 39.48 36.12
C TYR A 12 4.82 40.85 35.68
N GLY A 13 4.28 40.96 34.46
CA GLY A 13 3.72 42.19 33.91
C GLY A 13 2.35 42.01 33.27
N SER A 14 1.84 43.06 32.62
CA SER A 14 0.51 43.06 31.99
C SER A 14 0.35 42.03 30.87
N GLN A 15 1.43 41.69 30.17
CA GLN A 15 1.43 40.65 29.12
C GLN A 15 1.21 39.24 29.70
N ASN A 16 1.68 38.99 30.94
CA ASN A 16 1.54 37.69 31.58
C ASN A 16 0.08 37.39 31.99
N VAL A 17 -0.78 38.40 32.06
CA VAL A 17 -2.21 38.21 32.37
C VAL A 17 -2.89 37.32 31.32
N LEU A 18 -2.50 37.41 30.05
CA LEU A 18 -3.04 36.56 28.98
C LEU A 18 -2.57 35.10 29.05
N LEU A 19 -1.47 34.82 29.75
CA LEU A 19 -0.85 33.49 29.78
C LEU A 19 -1.09 32.76 31.11
N SER A 20 -0.99 33.47 32.22
CA SER A 20 -1.02 32.90 33.57
C SER A 20 -1.78 33.76 34.58
N GLY A 21 -2.57 34.74 34.12
CA GLY A 21 -3.55 35.41 34.96
C GLY A 21 -4.76 34.49 35.17
N ASN A 22 -5.16 34.25 36.42
CA ASN A 22 -6.24 33.31 36.78
C ASN A 22 -6.12 31.95 36.05
N PRO A 23 -5.07 31.16 36.34
CA PRO A 23 -4.77 29.95 35.57
C PRO A 23 -5.87 28.89 35.67
N ASP A 24 -6.29 28.35 34.52
CA ASP A 24 -7.34 27.31 34.41
C ASP A 24 -6.84 25.90 34.77
N PHE A 25 -5.54 25.63 34.64
CA PHE A 25 -4.94 24.34 34.93
C PHE A 25 -3.50 24.49 35.41
N THR A 26 -2.93 23.40 35.95
CA THR A 26 -1.53 23.35 36.38
C THR A 26 -0.81 22.15 35.75
N TYR A 27 0.45 22.34 35.37
CA TYR A 27 1.32 21.26 34.90
C TYR A 27 1.83 20.37 36.04
N PHE A 28 1.69 20.81 37.29
CA PHE A 28 2.28 20.14 38.45
C PHE A 28 1.29 19.23 39.20
N TYR A 29 0.04 19.13 38.74
CA TYR A 29 -0.96 18.23 39.31
C TYR A 29 -1.92 17.72 38.24
N LEU A 30 -1.92 16.40 38.01
CA LEU A 30 -2.78 15.75 37.03
C LEU A 30 -4.09 15.28 37.68
N VAL A 31 -5.22 15.86 37.28
CA VAL A 31 -6.55 15.34 37.61
C VAL A 31 -6.96 14.30 36.57
N LEU A 32 -7.08 13.04 36.99
CA LEU A 32 -7.52 11.96 36.11
C LEU A 32 -9.03 12.04 35.84
N LYS A 33 -9.42 11.95 34.57
CA LYS A 33 -10.83 11.76 34.19
C LYS A 33 -11.17 10.27 34.28
N LYS A 34 -12.22 9.93 35.05
CA LYS A 34 -12.74 8.56 35.11
C LYS A 34 -13.35 8.20 33.75
N TYR A 35 -13.06 6.99 33.26
CA TYR A 35 -13.61 6.42 32.03
C TYR A 35 -14.62 5.31 32.36
N SER A 36 -15.49 4.94 31.42
CA SER A 36 -16.39 3.79 31.57
C SER A 36 -15.58 2.50 31.54
N HIS A 37 -15.92 1.52 32.38
CA HIS A 37 -15.16 0.26 32.41
C HIS A 37 -15.43 -0.58 31.15
N PHE A 38 -14.38 -1.07 30.50
CA PHE A 38 -14.48 -1.93 29.32
C PHE A 38 -13.33 -2.95 29.29
N ALA A 39 -13.49 -4.00 28.49
CA ALA A 39 -12.45 -4.99 28.22
C ALA A 39 -12.41 -5.31 26.72
N PHE A 40 -11.26 -5.76 26.21
CA PHE A 40 -11.10 -6.19 24.82
C PHE A 40 -10.68 -7.66 24.75
N GLU A 41 -11.14 -8.34 23.69
CA GLU A 41 -10.76 -9.71 23.37
C GLU A 41 -10.51 -9.84 21.87
N SER A 42 -9.49 -10.61 21.51
CA SER A 42 -9.23 -10.97 20.12
C SER A 42 -9.85 -12.34 19.82
N ALA A 43 -10.70 -12.42 18.80
CA ALA A 43 -11.31 -13.68 18.36
C ALA A 43 -10.97 -13.97 16.89
N THR A 44 -10.82 -15.25 16.57
CA THR A 44 -10.55 -15.72 15.20
C THR A 44 -11.86 -16.06 14.50
N LEU A 45 -12.12 -15.42 13.36
CA LEU A 45 -13.24 -15.69 12.48
C LEU A 45 -12.75 -16.49 11.26
N GLN A 46 -13.44 -17.58 10.96
CA GLN A 46 -13.15 -18.40 9.80
C GLN A 46 -13.68 -17.72 8.53
N VAL A 47 -12.93 -17.84 7.43
CA VAL A 47 -13.34 -17.35 6.12
C VAL A 47 -14.18 -18.39 5.40
N ASP A 48 -15.23 -17.95 4.71
CA ASP A 48 -15.98 -18.76 3.77
C ASP A 48 -15.50 -18.47 2.34
N GLY A 49 -15.26 -19.52 1.55
CA GLY A 49 -14.73 -19.43 0.18
C GLY A 49 -13.58 -20.41 -0.10
N PRO A 50 -12.94 -20.30 -1.28
CA PRO A 50 -11.84 -21.19 -1.66
C PRO A 50 -10.61 -21.05 -0.75
N GLY A 51 -10.05 -22.16 -0.29
CA GLY A 51 -8.85 -22.18 0.57
C GLY A 51 -7.51 -22.01 -0.14
N GLU A 52 -7.53 -21.98 -1.48
CA GLU A 52 -6.36 -21.87 -2.36
C GLU A 52 -6.61 -20.80 -3.42
N LEU A 53 -5.55 -20.07 -3.80
CA LEU A 53 -5.63 -19.06 -4.85
C LEU A 53 -5.67 -19.71 -6.24
N GLN A 54 -6.26 -19.02 -7.21
CA GLN A 54 -6.18 -19.42 -8.62
C GLN A 54 -4.96 -18.77 -9.30
N TRP A 55 -4.45 -19.42 -10.35
CA TRP A 55 -3.27 -18.95 -11.05
C TRP A 55 -3.50 -17.59 -11.75
N ASP A 56 -4.65 -17.45 -12.41
CA ASP A 56 -4.97 -16.36 -13.35
C ASP A 56 -6.26 -15.61 -13.05
N ALA A 57 -7.09 -16.09 -12.13
CA ALA A 57 -8.35 -15.45 -11.75
C ALA A 57 -8.41 -15.08 -10.25
N PRO A 58 -9.11 -13.99 -9.89
CA PRO A 58 -9.30 -13.63 -8.50
C PRO A 58 -10.31 -14.56 -7.81
N ILE A 59 -10.16 -14.75 -6.51
CA ILE A 59 -11.11 -15.50 -5.68
C ILE A 59 -11.84 -14.56 -4.71
N LYS A 60 -13.04 -14.95 -4.27
CA LYS A 60 -13.82 -14.18 -3.29
C LYS A 60 -13.93 -14.96 -1.99
N LEU A 61 -13.66 -14.26 -0.88
CA LEU A 61 -13.87 -14.74 0.48
C LEU A 61 -14.92 -13.87 1.15
N GLN A 62 -15.74 -14.49 2.00
CA GLN A 62 -16.75 -13.79 2.79
C GLN A 62 -16.64 -14.20 4.25
N VAL A 63 -16.80 -13.23 5.15
CA VAL A 63 -16.77 -13.45 6.60
C VAL A 63 -17.97 -12.78 7.22
N LYS A 64 -18.76 -13.56 7.97
CA LYS A 64 -19.82 -13.03 8.82
C LYS A 64 -19.22 -12.58 10.14
N ILE A 65 -19.42 -11.31 10.49
CA ILE A 65 -19.00 -10.79 11.80
C ILE A 65 -19.94 -11.37 12.87
N GLN A 66 -19.37 -12.14 13.79
CA GLN A 66 -20.13 -12.77 14.87
C GLN A 66 -20.40 -11.77 15.99
N ARG A 67 -21.57 -11.85 16.61
CA ARG A 67 -21.94 -10.98 17.75
C ARG A 67 -21.42 -11.58 19.06
N ILE A 68 -20.09 -11.63 19.19
CA ILE A 68 -19.40 -12.17 20.39
C ILE A 68 -19.44 -11.15 21.53
N ALA A 69 -19.26 -9.86 21.23
CA ALA A 69 -19.31 -8.75 22.19
C ALA A 69 -20.16 -7.57 21.68
N ASP A 70 -20.07 -6.43 22.36
CA ASP A 70 -20.91 -5.26 22.13
C ASP A 70 -20.41 -4.37 20.97
N LEU A 71 -19.10 -4.17 20.86
CA LEU A 71 -18.48 -3.39 19.78
C LEU A 71 -17.40 -4.21 19.03
N LEU A 72 -17.14 -3.83 17.78
CA LEU A 72 -16.01 -4.29 16.97
C LEU A 72 -15.02 -3.14 16.74
N SER A 73 -13.78 -3.32 17.17
CA SER A 73 -12.70 -2.31 17.07
C SER A 73 -11.83 -2.55 15.84
N ASP A 74 -11.22 -3.73 15.72
CA ASP A 74 -10.16 -3.97 14.73
C ASP A 74 -10.41 -5.24 13.91
N LEU A 75 -9.88 -5.26 12.68
CA LEU A 75 -9.88 -6.43 11.79
C LEU A 75 -8.52 -6.61 11.12
N TYR A 76 -7.99 -7.83 11.19
CA TYR A 76 -6.75 -8.23 10.54
C TYR A 76 -6.97 -9.47 9.69
N LEU A 77 -6.49 -9.47 8.45
CA LEU A 77 -6.42 -10.65 7.59
C LEU A 77 -5.08 -11.34 7.80
N THR A 78 -5.09 -12.57 8.30
CA THR A 78 -3.88 -13.39 8.41
C THR A 78 -3.90 -14.53 7.41
N PHE A 79 -2.77 -14.77 6.75
CA PHE A 79 -2.59 -15.89 5.81
C PHE A 79 -1.14 -16.38 5.80
N THR A 80 -0.91 -17.57 5.25
CA THR A 80 0.43 -18.19 5.19
C THR A 80 1.02 -18.11 3.79
N LEU A 81 2.28 -17.67 3.68
CA LEU A 81 3.10 -17.79 2.47
C LEU A 81 3.88 -19.11 2.48
N PRO A 82 4.08 -19.77 1.33
CA PRO A 82 4.81 -21.02 1.25
C PRO A 82 6.33 -20.81 1.26
N ASP A 83 7.07 -21.88 1.56
CA ASP A 83 8.51 -21.94 1.29
C ASP A 83 8.79 -21.86 -0.22
N ILE A 84 9.79 -21.05 -0.59
CA ILE A 84 10.21 -20.88 -1.98
C ILE A 84 11.62 -21.43 -2.17
N TYR A 85 11.76 -22.33 -3.14
CA TYR A 85 12.99 -22.96 -3.57
C TYR A 85 13.37 -22.46 -4.97
N SER A 86 14.12 -21.35 -5.05
CA SER A 86 14.63 -20.84 -6.32
C SER A 86 15.90 -21.58 -6.71
N LYS A 87 15.74 -22.55 -7.61
CA LYS A 87 16.76 -23.52 -8.00
C LYS A 87 17.85 -22.90 -8.88
N PHE A 88 19.08 -23.32 -8.65
CA PHE A 88 20.24 -22.98 -9.45
C PHE A 88 20.07 -23.50 -10.88
N VAL A 89 20.33 -22.64 -11.85
CA VAL A 89 20.38 -23.01 -13.26
C VAL A 89 21.79 -22.83 -13.78
N ASN A 90 22.27 -23.80 -14.56
CA ASN A 90 23.60 -23.70 -15.15
C ASN A 90 23.65 -22.53 -16.14
N PRO A 91 24.63 -21.60 -16.02
CA PRO A 91 24.81 -20.47 -16.94
C PRO A 91 24.91 -20.86 -18.42
N SER A 92 25.34 -22.09 -18.71
CA SER A 92 25.42 -22.63 -20.07
C SER A 92 24.04 -22.92 -20.69
N VAL A 93 23.02 -23.16 -19.86
CA VAL A 93 21.62 -23.39 -20.29
C VAL A 93 20.85 -22.08 -20.30
N ARG A 94 21.01 -21.27 -19.26
CA ARG A 94 20.39 -19.97 -19.11
C ARG A 94 21.37 -19.01 -18.45
N PRO A 95 21.70 -17.86 -19.06
CA PRO A 95 22.81 -17.02 -18.58
C PRO A 95 22.50 -16.30 -17.27
N SER A 96 21.22 -16.07 -16.93
CA SER A 96 20.79 -15.50 -15.66
C SER A 96 20.11 -16.55 -14.75
N GLN A 97 20.14 -16.33 -13.43
CA GLN A 97 19.41 -17.13 -12.44
C GLN A 97 17.95 -16.70 -12.34
N TYR A 98 17.04 -17.51 -11.76
CA TYR A 98 15.61 -17.16 -11.68
C TYR A 98 15.34 -16.07 -10.63
N GLU A 99 16.04 -16.15 -9.50
CA GLU A 99 15.98 -15.20 -8.37
C GLU A 99 14.54 -14.81 -7.99
N PHE A 100 13.67 -15.77 -7.69
CA PHE A 100 12.28 -15.49 -7.33
C PHE A 100 12.16 -14.42 -6.24
N LYS A 101 11.18 -13.51 -6.34
CA LYS A 101 10.83 -12.65 -5.21
C LYS A 101 9.34 -12.32 -5.19
N TRP A 102 8.80 -12.15 -4.00
CA TRP A 102 7.45 -11.61 -3.83
C TRP A 102 7.44 -10.12 -4.17
N ASN A 103 6.27 -9.62 -4.55
CA ASN A 103 6.10 -8.20 -4.77
C ASN A 103 6.21 -7.43 -3.45
N ARG A 104 6.66 -6.17 -3.53
CA ARG A 104 6.62 -5.25 -2.38
C ARG A 104 5.20 -5.15 -1.84
N TYR A 105 5.03 -5.05 -0.52
CA TYR A 105 3.71 -4.99 0.11
C TYR A 105 2.79 -6.18 -0.22
N ILE A 106 3.36 -7.40 -0.28
CA ILE A 106 2.63 -8.62 -0.66
C ILE A 106 1.32 -8.83 0.12
N GLY A 107 1.30 -8.55 1.42
CA GLY A 107 0.10 -8.63 2.25
C GLY A 107 -1.02 -7.73 1.75
N ALA A 108 -0.70 -6.47 1.47
CA ALA A 108 -1.67 -5.55 0.90
C ALA A 108 -2.08 -5.97 -0.51
N HIS A 109 -1.13 -6.26 -1.41
CA HIS A 109 -1.45 -6.61 -2.78
C HIS A 109 -2.20 -7.92 -2.96
N LEU A 110 -2.13 -8.86 -2.01
CA LEU A 110 -3.00 -10.03 -2.02
C LEU A 110 -4.47 -9.62 -2.08
N ILE A 111 -4.84 -8.53 -1.40
CA ILE A 111 -6.19 -7.97 -1.43
C ILE A 111 -6.35 -7.17 -2.72
N GLN A 112 -7.21 -7.65 -3.61
CA GLN A 112 -7.66 -6.84 -4.74
C GLN A 112 -8.59 -5.75 -4.23
N ASP A 113 -9.68 -6.14 -3.55
CA ASP A 113 -10.73 -5.26 -3.04
C ASP A 113 -11.22 -5.78 -1.68
N ALA A 114 -11.50 -4.87 -0.75
CA ALA A 114 -12.05 -5.16 0.57
C ALA A 114 -13.30 -4.31 0.82
N THR A 115 -14.43 -4.98 1.05
CA THR A 115 -15.75 -4.35 1.17
C THR A 115 -16.38 -4.71 2.50
N PHE A 116 -16.91 -3.70 3.20
CA PHE A 116 -17.66 -3.90 4.44
C PHE A 116 -19.14 -3.54 4.26
N LEU A 117 -20.00 -4.51 4.59
CA LEU A 117 -21.44 -4.44 4.41
C LEU A 117 -22.16 -4.44 5.75
N VAL A 118 -23.17 -3.59 5.89
CA VAL A 118 -24.08 -3.57 7.05
C VAL A 118 -25.52 -3.70 6.55
N GLY A 119 -26.22 -4.76 6.95
CA GLY A 119 -27.60 -5.01 6.50
C GLY A 119 -27.73 -5.17 4.98
N GLY A 120 -26.68 -5.67 4.32
CA GLY A 120 -26.62 -5.83 2.86
C GLY A 120 -26.26 -4.56 2.08
N THR A 121 -26.08 -3.41 2.75
CA THR A 121 -25.64 -2.17 2.11
C THR A 121 -24.13 -1.99 2.27
N GLU A 122 -23.45 -1.59 1.19
CA GLU A 122 -22.03 -1.26 1.20
C GLU A 122 -21.79 0.06 1.93
N ILE A 123 -20.91 0.04 2.92
CA ILE A 123 -20.53 1.23 3.67
C ILE A 123 -19.21 1.79 3.18
N GLN A 124 -18.22 0.92 2.97
CA GLN A 124 -16.89 1.28 2.51
C GLN A 124 -16.28 0.12 1.70
N GLU A 125 -15.71 0.46 0.55
CA GLU A 125 -14.86 -0.39 -0.28
C GLU A 125 -13.53 0.32 -0.54
N PHE A 126 -12.44 -0.44 -0.59
CA PHE A 126 -11.15 0.05 -1.06
C PHE A 126 -10.30 -1.10 -1.62
N ASP A 127 -9.34 -0.74 -2.47
CA ASP A 127 -8.37 -1.67 -3.06
C ASP A 127 -7.00 -1.63 -2.35
N SER A 128 -6.10 -2.52 -2.76
CA SER A 128 -4.73 -2.58 -2.23
C SER A 128 -3.94 -1.29 -2.39
N ASP A 129 -4.14 -0.60 -3.52
CA ASP A 129 -3.42 0.62 -3.83
C ASP A 129 -3.82 1.76 -2.89
N TYR A 130 -5.11 1.86 -2.54
CA TYR A 130 -5.58 2.78 -1.51
C TYR A 130 -5.08 2.38 -0.11
N LEU A 131 -5.08 1.09 0.24
CA LEU A 131 -4.56 0.60 1.52
C LEU A 131 -3.08 0.98 1.70
N ILE A 132 -2.26 0.84 0.65
CA ILE A 132 -0.85 1.21 0.68
C ILE A 132 -0.69 2.74 0.71
N ALA A 133 -1.45 3.47 -0.12
CA ALA A 133 -1.37 4.91 -0.19
C ALA A 133 -1.75 5.55 1.15
N THR A 134 -2.81 5.09 1.82
CA THR A 134 -3.21 5.60 3.14
C THR A 134 -2.17 5.29 4.21
N ALA A 135 -1.54 4.10 4.20
CA ALA A 135 -0.42 3.83 5.09
C ALA A 135 0.74 4.81 4.86
N GLN A 136 1.08 5.11 3.61
CA GLN A 136 2.13 6.07 3.25
C GLN A 136 1.77 7.52 3.60
N THR A 137 0.49 7.91 3.53
CA THR A 137 0.09 9.30 3.81
C THR A 137 -0.24 9.57 5.27
N ASP A 138 -0.73 8.56 6.00
CA ASP A 138 -1.35 8.77 7.32
C ASP A 138 -0.52 8.26 8.49
N GLN A 139 0.40 7.32 8.28
CA GLN A 139 1.24 6.75 9.32
C GLN A 139 2.60 7.45 9.37
N ASP A 140 3.05 7.79 10.58
CA ASP A 140 4.41 8.29 10.77
C ASP A 140 5.47 7.20 10.48
N GLU A 141 6.75 7.57 10.39
CA GLU A 141 7.82 6.64 10.02
C GLU A 141 7.88 5.39 10.92
N THR A 142 7.61 5.54 12.22
CA THR A 142 7.66 4.42 13.16
C THR A 142 6.46 3.48 12.99
N GLN A 143 5.26 4.02 12.83
CA GLN A 143 4.07 3.21 12.54
C GLN A 143 4.18 2.53 11.18
N TYR A 144 4.69 3.25 10.19
CA TYR A 144 4.86 2.75 8.83
C TYR A 144 5.85 1.57 8.78
N ASN A 145 6.99 1.66 9.47
CA ASN A 145 7.96 0.56 9.53
C ASN A 145 7.34 -0.71 10.16
N LYS A 146 6.57 -0.56 11.25
CA LYS A 146 5.86 -1.69 11.87
C LYS A 146 4.80 -2.27 10.94
N TRP A 147 4.08 -1.41 10.22
CA TRP A 147 3.09 -1.83 9.24
C TRP A 147 3.73 -2.59 8.08
N GLN A 148 4.86 -2.12 7.56
CA GLN A 148 5.64 -2.81 6.51
C GLN A 148 6.05 -4.22 6.94
N GLU A 149 6.52 -4.39 8.18
CA GLU A 149 6.85 -5.71 8.73
C GLU A 149 5.62 -6.63 8.79
N LEU A 150 4.49 -6.13 9.29
CA LEU A 150 3.24 -6.89 9.41
C LEU A 150 2.73 -7.42 8.07
N ILE A 151 2.78 -6.59 7.03
CA ILE A 151 2.27 -6.94 5.70
C ILE A 151 3.31 -7.61 4.79
N GLY A 152 4.52 -7.88 5.30
CA GLY A 152 5.57 -8.57 4.56
C GLY A 152 6.31 -7.72 3.53
N ASP A 153 6.38 -6.40 3.66
CA ASP A 153 7.29 -5.55 2.87
C ASP A 153 8.71 -5.55 3.47
N ILE A 154 9.26 -6.74 3.68
CA ILE A 154 10.59 -6.95 4.25
C ILE A 154 11.58 -7.46 3.18
N PRO A 155 12.88 -7.16 3.33
CA PRO A 155 13.91 -7.59 2.37
C PRO A 155 13.88 -9.09 2.08
N GLU A 156 13.60 -9.94 3.07
CA GLU A 156 13.53 -11.39 2.92
C GLU A 156 12.54 -11.85 1.83
N LEU A 157 11.44 -11.10 1.64
CA LEU A 157 10.40 -11.41 0.67
C LEU A 157 10.58 -10.67 -0.66
N ASN A 158 10.89 -9.37 -0.60
CA ASN A 158 10.86 -8.47 -1.76
C ASN A 158 12.24 -8.15 -2.39
N ASP A 159 13.32 -8.45 -1.65
CA ASP A 159 14.72 -8.31 -2.06
C ASP A 159 15.63 -9.36 -1.38
N PRO A 160 15.42 -10.67 -1.67
CA PRO A 160 16.07 -11.75 -0.91
C PRO A 160 17.60 -11.72 -0.92
N ALA A 161 18.21 -11.07 -1.92
CA ALA A 161 19.65 -10.88 -2.00
C ALA A 161 20.21 -10.00 -0.87
N ASN A 162 19.38 -9.12 -0.29
CA ASN A 162 19.74 -8.23 0.81
C ASN A 162 19.08 -8.59 2.14
N GLY A 163 18.25 -9.64 2.18
CA GLY A 163 17.59 -10.14 3.39
C GLY A 163 18.51 -10.94 4.32
N ALA A 164 17.97 -11.29 5.50
CA ALA A 164 18.65 -12.09 6.52
C ALA A 164 19.11 -13.46 6.02
N TYR A 165 18.37 -14.03 5.06
CA TYR A 165 18.68 -15.33 4.45
C TYR A 165 19.51 -15.22 3.18
N SER A 166 20.15 -14.08 2.91
CA SER A 166 21.03 -13.89 1.76
C SER A 166 22.10 -14.98 1.60
N GLY A 167 22.54 -15.15 0.36
CA GLY A 167 23.52 -16.14 -0.05
C GLY A 167 24.89 -15.93 0.58
N VAL A 168 25.75 -16.92 0.37
CA VAL A 168 27.10 -16.96 0.92
C VAL A 168 28.08 -16.97 -0.25
N PRO A 169 29.10 -16.08 -0.29
CA PRO A 169 30.16 -16.16 -1.28
C PRO A 169 30.90 -17.49 -1.15
N THR A 170 31.49 -17.99 -2.25
CA THR A 170 32.14 -19.31 -2.30
C THR A 170 33.03 -19.58 -1.09
N ASN A 171 32.81 -20.73 -0.43
CA ASN A 171 33.58 -21.21 0.73
C ASN A 171 33.55 -20.31 1.99
N SER A 172 32.53 -19.46 2.12
CA SER A 172 32.32 -18.66 3.34
C SER A 172 31.39 -19.38 4.33
N VAL A 173 31.55 -19.10 5.63
CA VAL A 173 30.69 -19.65 6.71
C VAL A 173 29.61 -18.63 7.13
N VAL A 174 29.75 -17.38 6.70
CA VAL A 174 28.86 -16.26 7.05
C VAL A 174 28.16 -15.76 5.79
N ARG A 175 26.87 -15.46 5.90
CA ARG A 175 26.06 -14.86 4.85
C ARG A 175 26.58 -13.48 4.47
N SER A 176 26.51 -13.14 3.18
CA SER A 176 26.81 -11.81 2.68
C SER A 176 25.58 -11.23 2.02
N ARG A 177 25.21 -10.02 2.42
CA ARG A 177 24.25 -9.22 1.65
C ARG A 177 24.80 -9.02 0.23
N THR A 178 23.91 -8.82 -0.74
CA THR A 178 24.10 -8.73 -2.20
C THR A 178 24.05 -10.04 -2.99
N LEU A 179 23.92 -11.20 -2.34
CA LEU A 179 23.82 -12.49 -3.03
C LEU A 179 22.45 -13.11 -2.81
N TYR A 180 21.78 -13.49 -3.90
CA TYR A 180 20.51 -14.19 -3.82
C TYR A 180 20.70 -15.61 -3.22
N PRO A 181 19.80 -16.08 -2.33
CA PRO A 181 19.89 -17.41 -1.72
C PRO A 181 19.39 -18.52 -2.66
N THR A 182 20.15 -18.80 -3.70
CA THR A 182 19.81 -19.85 -4.68
C THR A 182 19.97 -21.25 -4.07
N VAL A 183 18.98 -22.11 -4.30
CA VAL A 183 19.01 -23.52 -3.92
C VAL A 183 19.84 -24.30 -4.92
N ALA A 184 20.81 -25.10 -4.48
CA ALA A 184 21.67 -25.89 -5.35
C ALA A 184 21.45 -27.38 -5.13
N GLN A 185 21.56 -28.18 -6.19
CA GLN A 185 21.50 -29.62 -6.08
C GLN A 185 22.83 -30.16 -5.54
N ASN A 186 22.77 -30.99 -4.50
CA ASN A 186 23.87 -31.84 -4.11
C ASN A 186 23.95 -33.03 -5.06
N ASN A 187 25.00 -33.06 -5.90
CA ASN A 187 25.20 -34.07 -6.93
C ASN A 187 25.95 -35.31 -6.42
N ASP A 188 26.18 -35.46 -5.12
CA ASP A 188 26.74 -36.68 -4.55
C ASP A 188 25.77 -37.85 -4.78
N SER A 189 26.24 -38.87 -5.51
CA SER A 189 25.48 -40.08 -5.84
C SER A 189 25.00 -40.89 -4.62
N THR A 190 25.54 -40.64 -3.44
CA THR A 190 25.13 -41.28 -2.18
C THR A 190 23.92 -40.62 -1.53
N ILE A 191 23.55 -39.41 -1.96
CA ILE A 191 22.43 -38.64 -1.42
C ILE A 191 21.19 -38.90 -2.25
N SER A 192 20.22 -39.61 -1.67
CA SER A 192 18.93 -39.92 -2.29
C SER A 192 17.87 -38.84 -2.09
N VAL A 193 18.03 -37.98 -1.08
CA VAL A 193 17.07 -36.92 -0.72
C VAL A 193 17.83 -35.61 -0.50
N GLN A 194 17.38 -34.56 -1.18
CA GLN A 194 17.93 -33.21 -1.02
C GLN A 194 17.30 -32.56 0.22
N THR A 195 18.12 -31.84 0.99
CA THR A 195 17.71 -31.19 2.25
C THR A 195 18.19 -29.75 2.27
N ASN A 196 17.83 -28.99 1.25
CA ASN A 196 18.23 -27.59 1.16
C ASN A 196 17.32 -26.68 2.00
N ALA A 197 17.88 -25.60 2.52
CA ALA A 197 17.08 -24.50 3.06
C ALA A 197 16.35 -23.79 1.91
N PRO A 198 15.10 -23.33 2.10
CA PRO A 198 14.41 -22.54 1.10
C PRO A 198 15.13 -21.21 0.85
N SER A 199 15.03 -20.70 -0.38
CA SER A 199 15.48 -19.35 -0.75
C SER A 199 14.72 -18.28 0.04
N ILE A 200 13.41 -18.45 0.16
CA ILE A 200 12.53 -17.60 0.97
C ILE A 200 11.73 -18.51 1.88
N PRO A 201 11.95 -18.48 3.20
CA PRO A 201 11.15 -19.25 4.14
C PRO A 201 9.69 -18.79 4.14
N GLY A 202 8.78 -19.75 4.26
CA GLY A 202 7.36 -19.51 4.46
C GLY A 202 7.10 -18.87 5.82
N GLN A 203 6.15 -17.94 5.85
CA GLN A 203 5.78 -17.22 7.07
C GLN A 203 4.33 -16.75 7.01
N GLN A 204 3.76 -16.47 8.19
CA GLN A 204 2.43 -15.87 8.29
C GLN A 204 2.53 -14.35 8.11
N ILE A 205 1.61 -13.80 7.32
CA ILE A 205 1.47 -12.37 7.05
C ILE A 205 0.14 -11.91 7.63
N THR A 206 0.14 -10.76 8.32
CA THR A 206 -1.05 -10.21 8.98
C THR A 206 -1.29 -8.79 8.51
N VAL A 207 -2.43 -8.57 7.83
CA VAL A 207 -2.76 -7.32 7.16
C VAL A 207 -3.86 -6.59 7.92
N PRO A 208 -3.59 -5.42 8.53
CA PRO A 208 -4.64 -4.62 9.14
C PRO A 208 -5.55 -4.03 8.06
N LEU A 209 -6.86 -4.26 8.19
CA LEU A 209 -7.86 -3.76 7.25
C LEU A 209 -8.34 -2.37 7.70
N SER A 210 -7.99 -1.32 6.96
CA SER A 210 -8.20 0.09 7.36
C SER A 210 -9.61 0.63 7.17
N PHE A 211 -10.64 -0.13 7.59
CA PHE A 211 -12.03 0.36 7.62
C PHE A 211 -12.22 1.51 8.61
N TRP A 212 -13.25 2.34 8.43
CA TRP A 212 -13.48 3.54 9.25
C TRP A 212 -13.48 3.29 10.77
N PHE A 213 -13.99 2.15 11.22
CA PHE A 213 -14.09 1.80 12.64
C PHE A 213 -12.75 1.30 13.25
N THR A 214 -11.79 0.88 12.42
CA THR A 214 -10.48 0.37 12.85
C THR A 214 -9.44 1.47 13.10
N GLN A 215 -9.71 2.68 12.62
CA GLN A 215 -8.72 3.76 12.66
C GLN A 215 -8.70 4.49 14.00
N ASN A 216 -9.79 4.41 14.76
CA ASN A 216 -9.88 5.00 16.08
C ASN A 216 -10.86 4.22 16.98
N PRO A 217 -10.50 3.93 18.23
CA PRO A 217 -11.40 3.26 19.18
C PRO A 217 -12.76 3.95 19.37
N SER A 218 -12.82 5.29 19.19
CA SER A 218 -14.08 6.05 19.29
C SER A 218 -15.04 5.80 18.12
N LEU A 219 -14.61 5.11 17.06
CA LEU A 219 -15.42 4.74 15.91
C LEU A 219 -15.78 3.25 15.87
N ALA A 220 -15.46 2.51 16.94
CA ALA A 220 -15.75 1.08 17.05
C ALA A 220 -17.23 0.81 16.73
N LEU A 221 -17.47 -0.18 15.88
CA LEU A 221 -18.79 -0.48 15.32
C LEU A 221 -19.68 -1.12 16.40
N PRO A 222 -20.82 -0.50 16.79
CA PRO A 222 -21.67 -1.03 17.85
C PRO A 222 -22.57 -2.16 17.35
N LEU A 223 -22.10 -3.39 17.48
CA LEU A 223 -22.84 -4.60 17.11
C LEU A 223 -24.12 -4.76 17.93
N VAL A 224 -24.11 -4.32 19.20
CA VAL A 224 -25.29 -4.35 20.08
C VAL A 224 -26.46 -3.48 19.57
N ALA A 225 -26.14 -2.42 18.82
CA ALA A 225 -27.12 -1.50 18.23
C ALA A 225 -27.60 -1.95 16.84
N LEU A 226 -26.99 -2.99 16.25
CA LEU A 226 -27.28 -3.50 14.91
C LEU A 226 -27.98 -4.86 14.96
N GLN A 227 -29.02 -5.02 15.79
CA GLN A 227 -29.66 -6.32 16.04
C GLN A 227 -30.32 -6.93 14.79
N TYR A 228 -30.89 -6.09 13.92
CA TYR A 228 -31.58 -6.50 12.70
C TYR A 228 -30.69 -6.49 11.45
N HIS A 229 -29.52 -5.84 11.51
CA HIS A 229 -28.55 -5.81 10.42
C HIS A 229 -27.35 -6.71 10.71
N GLU A 230 -27.09 -7.67 9.83
CA GLU A 230 -25.87 -8.46 9.88
C GLU A 230 -24.72 -7.70 9.21
N CYS A 231 -23.51 -7.87 9.75
CA CYS A 231 -22.30 -7.27 9.20
C CYS A 231 -21.47 -8.34 8.47
N TYR A 232 -21.06 -8.03 7.25
CA TYR A 232 -20.24 -8.91 6.43
C TYR A 232 -19.00 -8.19 5.94
N LEU A 233 -17.87 -8.90 6.00
CA LEU A 233 -16.65 -8.54 5.30
C LEU A 233 -16.55 -9.38 4.03
N GLN A 234 -16.34 -8.74 2.89
CA GLN A 234 -16.06 -9.40 1.62
C GLN A 234 -14.66 -9.02 1.15
N LEU A 235 -13.86 -10.01 0.78
CA LEU A 235 -12.50 -9.83 0.28
C LEU A 235 -12.40 -10.48 -1.09
N THR A 236 -11.93 -9.73 -2.07
CA THR A 236 -11.50 -10.28 -3.36
C THR A 236 -9.99 -10.40 -3.33
N LEU A 237 -9.44 -11.61 -3.49
CA LEU A 237 -8.00 -11.85 -3.49
C LEU A 237 -7.46 -11.98 -4.91
N ARG A 238 -6.26 -11.45 -5.15
CA ARG A 238 -5.59 -11.46 -6.45
C ARG A 238 -5.10 -12.86 -6.86
N PRO A 239 -4.98 -13.12 -8.17
CA PRO A 239 -4.39 -14.34 -8.68
C PRO A 239 -2.89 -14.44 -8.38
N VAL A 240 -2.38 -15.67 -8.34
CA VAL A 240 -0.98 -15.98 -8.00
C VAL A 240 0.03 -15.26 -8.90
N GLN A 241 -0.24 -15.18 -10.21
CA GLN A 241 0.65 -14.55 -11.18
C GLN A 241 0.90 -13.05 -10.93
N ASP A 242 0.07 -12.39 -10.11
CA ASP A 242 0.17 -10.95 -9.80
C ASP A 242 0.94 -10.67 -8.51
N LEU A 243 1.43 -11.71 -7.83
CA LEU A 243 1.99 -11.62 -6.47
C LEU A 243 3.51 -11.71 -6.42
N PHE A 244 4.16 -12.14 -7.50
CA PHE A 244 5.61 -12.32 -7.53
C PHE A 244 6.22 -11.92 -8.87
N THR A 245 7.55 -11.88 -8.91
CA THR A 245 8.34 -11.60 -10.11
C THR A 245 9.58 -12.49 -10.18
N ILE A 246 10.04 -12.75 -11.39
CA ILE A 246 11.25 -13.55 -11.66
C ILE A 246 12.18 -12.80 -12.62
N LEU A 247 13.45 -13.19 -12.69
CA LEU A 247 14.32 -12.75 -13.77
C LEU A 247 14.03 -13.55 -15.04
N ASP A 248 13.96 -12.87 -16.17
CA ASP A 248 13.91 -13.51 -17.48
C ASP A 248 15.31 -14.06 -17.87
N PRO A 249 15.45 -14.82 -18.97
CA PRO A 249 16.76 -15.31 -19.43
C PRO A 249 17.81 -14.22 -19.64
N SER A 250 17.40 -12.98 -19.93
CA SER A 250 18.28 -11.83 -20.12
C SER A 250 18.67 -11.14 -18.81
N GLY A 251 18.14 -11.58 -17.67
CA GLY A 251 18.41 -11.02 -16.34
C GLY A 251 17.57 -9.81 -15.97
N TYR A 252 16.46 -9.56 -16.66
CA TYR A 252 15.52 -8.49 -16.32
C TYR A 252 14.35 -9.02 -15.49
N ARG A 253 13.97 -8.25 -14.48
CA ARG A 253 12.84 -8.57 -13.61
C ARG A 253 11.53 -8.38 -14.34
N VAL A 254 10.66 -9.40 -14.34
CA VAL A 254 9.37 -9.38 -15.06
C VAL A 254 8.29 -10.11 -14.27
N ARG A 255 7.03 -9.80 -14.60
CA ARG A 255 5.87 -10.60 -14.25
C ARG A 255 5.99 -11.99 -14.88
N PRO A 256 5.56 -13.05 -14.18
CA PRO A 256 5.52 -14.38 -14.76
C PRO A 256 4.74 -14.43 -16.07
N GLY A 257 5.28 -15.13 -17.06
CA GLY A 257 4.68 -15.24 -18.39
C GLY A 257 5.12 -14.13 -19.36
N TYR A 258 6.04 -13.25 -18.96
CA TYR A 258 6.65 -12.23 -19.83
C TYR A 258 8.17 -12.37 -19.86
N ARG A 259 8.80 -11.82 -20.90
CA ARG A 259 10.24 -11.60 -20.98
C ARG A 259 10.54 -10.29 -21.69
N VAL A 260 11.69 -9.70 -21.39
CA VAL A 260 12.18 -8.49 -22.06
C VAL A 260 12.83 -8.90 -23.39
N LEU A 261 12.34 -8.32 -24.48
CA LEU A 261 12.92 -8.50 -25.82
C LEU A 261 13.18 -7.12 -26.42
N THR A 262 14.32 -6.53 -26.08
CA THR A 262 14.60 -5.14 -26.37
C THR A 262 16.06 -4.92 -26.74
N SER A 263 16.34 -3.84 -27.47
CA SER A 263 17.70 -3.44 -27.84
C SER A 263 18.44 -2.72 -26.70
N THR A 264 19.77 -2.67 -26.75
CA THR A 264 20.58 -1.95 -25.75
C THR A 264 20.16 -0.48 -25.60
N GLN A 265 19.83 0.20 -26.70
CA GLN A 265 19.37 1.58 -26.69
C GLN A 265 18.03 1.75 -25.94
N GLN A 266 17.14 0.79 -26.06
CA GLN A 266 15.85 0.78 -25.36
C GLN A 266 16.02 0.54 -23.85
N ILE A 267 16.96 -0.31 -23.44
CA ILE A 267 17.32 -0.47 -22.02
C ILE A 267 17.87 0.84 -21.46
N GLN A 268 18.82 1.45 -22.17
CA GLN A 268 19.46 2.70 -21.76
C GLN A 268 18.46 3.84 -21.57
N THR A 269 17.39 3.87 -22.37
CA THR A 269 16.31 4.86 -22.29
C THR A 269 15.14 4.46 -21.38
N GLY A 270 15.11 3.23 -20.88
CA GLY A 270 13.98 2.69 -20.10
C GLY A 270 12.71 2.46 -20.90
N ASN A 271 12.79 2.47 -22.24
CA ASN A 271 11.69 2.21 -23.17
C ASN A 271 11.67 0.73 -23.58
N LEU A 272 11.34 -0.13 -22.61
CA LEU A 272 11.43 -1.57 -22.76
C LEU A 272 10.33 -2.13 -23.69
N ASN A 273 10.57 -3.32 -24.20
CA ASN A 273 9.58 -4.07 -24.98
C ASN A 273 9.46 -5.48 -24.41
N TYR A 274 8.24 -5.98 -24.34
CA TYR A 274 7.89 -7.21 -23.65
C TYR A 274 7.21 -8.17 -24.60
N VAL A 275 7.50 -9.46 -24.45
CA VAL A 275 6.80 -10.53 -25.17
C VAL A 275 6.34 -11.60 -24.19
N THR A 276 5.21 -12.23 -24.49
CA THR A 276 4.68 -13.33 -23.68
C THR A 276 5.52 -14.60 -23.85
N THR A 277 5.62 -15.39 -22.78
CA THR A 277 6.32 -16.67 -22.75
C THR A 277 5.54 -17.65 -21.88
N THR A 278 5.59 -18.94 -22.21
CA THR A 278 4.86 -20.01 -21.49
C THR A 278 5.83 -21.08 -20.98
N THR A 279 7.06 -20.69 -20.68
CA THR A 279 8.09 -21.61 -20.20
C THR A 279 7.79 -22.07 -18.77
N PRO A 280 8.17 -23.31 -18.37
CA PRO A 280 7.80 -23.87 -17.07
C PRO A 280 8.18 -22.98 -15.88
N GLU A 281 9.32 -22.30 -15.91
CA GLU A 281 9.80 -21.41 -14.85
C GLU A 281 8.88 -20.23 -14.52
N ASN A 282 7.88 -19.93 -15.35
CA ASN A 282 6.89 -18.90 -15.06
C ASN A 282 5.91 -19.33 -13.98
N TYR A 283 5.75 -20.63 -13.72
CA TYR A 283 4.73 -21.12 -12.82
C TYR A 283 5.26 -21.29 -11.39
N LEU A 284 4.44 -20.89 -10.40
CA LEU A 284 4.83 -20.92 -8.98
C LEU A 284 5.19 -22.33 -8.50
N ASN A 285 4.50 -23.36 -8.98
CA ASN A 285 4.71 -24.75 -8.55
C ASN A 285 6.17 -25.22 -8.65
N ASN A 286 6.93 -24.74 -9.64
CA ASN A 286 8.33 -25.09 -9.81
C ASN A 286 9.23 -24.62 -8.65
N TYR A 287 8.75 -23.65 -7.87
CA TYR A 287 9.43 -23.08 -6.72
C TYR A 287 8.90 -23.59 -5.38
N LEU A 288 7.85 -24.41 -5.34
CA LEU A 288 7.25 -24.88 -4.07
C LEU A 288 7.98 -26.07 -3.45
N VAL A 289 8.91 -26.69 -4.17
CA VAL A 289 9.61 -27.91 -3.74
C VAL A 289 11.09 -27.88 -4.09
N ASP A 290 11.91 -28.55 -3.28
CA ASP A 290 13.35 -28.73 -3.51
C ASP A 290 13.64 -29.65 -4.71
N PHE A 291 14.92 -29.80 -5.08
CA PHE A 291 15.40 -30.78 -6.05
C PHE A 291 15.01 -32.22 -5.66
N GLY A 292 14.66 -33.04 -6.66
CA GLY A 292 14.30 -34.45 -6.45
C GLY A 292 12.85 -34.68 -5.98
N TYR A 293 12.12 -33.64 -5.64
CA TYR A 293 10.69 -33.73 -5.32
C TYR A 293 9.83 -33.54 -6.57
N ALA A 294 8.72 -34.28 -6.63
CA ALA A 294 7.74 -34.10 -7.70
C ALA A 294 7.09 -32.72 -7.59
N THR A 295 7.12 -31.97 -8.68
CA THR A 295 6.49 -30.64 -8.75
C THR A 295 4.97 -30.78 -8.68
N PRO A 296 4.27 -30.01 -7.82
CA PRO A 296 2.82 -30.02 -7.78
C PRO A 296 2.20 -29.72 -9.15
N THR A 297 1.07 -30.37 -9.47
CA THR A 297 0.38 -30.18 -10.75
C THR A 297 -0.29 -28.81 -10.85
N LEU A 298 -0.74 -28.26 -9.71
CA LEU A 298 -1.37 -26.95 -9.62
C LEU A 298 -0.36 -25.90 -9.15
N SER A 299 -0.44 -24.71 -9.72
CA SER A 299 0.38 -23.54 -9.34
C SER A 299 -0.29 -22.73 -8.23
N THR A 300 -0.56 -23.39 -7.11
CA THR A 300 -1.23 -22.80 -5.94
C THR A 300 -0.68 -23.37 -4.63
N TRP A 301 -1.06 -22.77 -3.52
CA TRP A 301 -0.73 -23.22 -2.17
C TRP A 301 -1.93 -23.00 -1.23
N PRO A 302 -2.02 -23.78 -0.12
CA PRO A 302 -3.04 -23.58 0.90
C PRO A 302 -2.78 -22.26 1.64
N LEU A 303 -3.72 -21.31 1.51
CA LEU A 303 -3.57 -19.97 2.08
C LEU A 303 -3.72 -19.97 3.61
N ASN A 304 -4.52 -20.90 4.14
CA ASN A 304 -4.88 -20.97 5.57
C ASN A 304 -5.32 -19.60 6.13
N ALA A 305 -6.14 -18.88 5.36
CA ALA A 305 -6.56 -17.53 5.71
C ALA A 305 -7.61 -17.54 6.84
N TYR A 306 -7.50 -16.57 7.74
CA TYR A 306 -8.51 -16.28 8.75
C TYR A 306 -8.53 -14.78 9.07
N ILE A 307 -9.62 -14.32 9.68
CA ILE A 307 -9.73 -12.95 10.17
C ILE A 307 -9.54 -12.95 11.67
N GLN A 308 -8.66 -12.10 12.16
CA GLN A 308 -8.52 -11.80 13.59
C GLN A 308 -9.27 -10.51 13.88
N ALA A 309 -10.27 -10.56 14.75
CA ALA A 309 -11.15 -9.45 15.08
C ALA A 309 -11.00 -9.07 16.56
N THR A 310 -10.92 -7.77 16.86
CA THR A 310 -10.88 -7.27 18.24
C THR A 310 -12.26 -6.77 18.64
N TYR A 311 -12.85 -7.44 19.63
CA TYR A 311 -14.15 -7.13 20.20
C TYR A 311 -14.00 -6.37 21.52
N VAL A 312 -14.97 -5.50 21.82
CA VAL A 312 -15.01 -4.72 23.07
C VAL A 312 -16.29 -5.05 23.84
N TYR A 313 -16.12 -5.34 25.12
CA TYR A 313 -17.17 -5.58 26.10
C TYR A 313 -17.42 -4.34 26.93
N LEU A 314 -18.69 -3.94 27.04
CA LEU A 314 -19.11 -2.77 27.80
C LEU A 314 -19.84 -3.17 29.08
N THR A 315 -19.97 -2.23 30.02
CA THR A 315 -20.87 -2.44 31.17
C THR A 315 -22.34 -2.41 30.74
N ASP A 316 -23.22 -3.04 31.51
CA ASP A 316 -24.65 -3.10 31.19
C ASP A 316 -25.28 -1.71 30.98
N GLU A 317 -24.87 -0.71 31.76
CA GLU A 317 -25.37 0.67 31.65
C GLU A 317 -24.99 1.31 30.30
N GLU A 318 -23.72 1.19 29.92
CA GLU A 318 -23.21 1.73 28.66
C GLU A 318 -23.79 0.95 27.48
N ARG A 319 -23.83 -0.38 27.57
CA ARG A 319 -24.45 -1.26 26.58
C ARG A 319 -25.92 -0.88 26.30
N ASN A 320 -26.70 -0.62 27.35
CA ASN A 320 -28.08 -0.15 27.21
C ASN A 320 -28.16 1.23 26.56
N THR A 321 -27.19 2.11 26.84
CA THR A 321 -27.09 3.43 26.21
C THR A 321 -26.83 3.30 24.71
N PHE A 322 -25.86 2.48 24.30
CA PHE A 322 -25.55 2.22 22.90
C PHE A 322 -26.72 1.54 22.15
N ALA A 323 -27.47 0.66 22.81
CA ALA A 323 -28.60 -0.03 22.20
C ALA A 323 -29.86 0.85 22.04
N SER A 324 -30.04 1.87 22.90
CA SER A 324 -31.26 2.69 22.94
C SER A 324 -31.13 4.03 22.21
N GLN A 325 -29.94 4.61 22.13
CA GLN A 325 -29.72 5.92 21.52
C GLN A 325 -29.44 5.81 20.02
N THR A 326 -29.85 6.83 19.28
CA THR A 326 -29.41 7.01 17.89
C THR A 326 -27.93 7.39 17.86
N LEU A 327 -27.11 6.58 17.20
CA LEU A 327 -25.67 6.80 17.06
C LEU A 327 -25.35 7.30 15.66
N THR A 328 -24.41 8.24 15.54
CA THR A 328 -23.96 8.77 14.25
C THR A 328 -22.43 8.79 14.21
N TYR A 329 -21.86 8.00 13.29
CA TYR A 329 -20.41 7.89 13.11
C TYR A 329 -19.97 8.53 11.80
N PRO A 330 -18.91 9.35 11.77
CA PRO A 330 -18.31 9.76 10.51
C PRO A 330 -17.66 8.56 9.83
N VAL A 331 -17.92 8.40 8.53
CA VAL A 331 -17.36 7.36 7.67
C VAL A 331 -16.63 8.03 6.53
N ARG A 332 -15.43 7.52 6.22
CA ARG A 332 -14.68 7.91 5.03
C ARG A 332 -15.01 6.93 3.91
N GLN A 333 -15.79 7.36 2.93
CA GLN A 333 -16.03 6.62 1.71
C GLN A 333 -14.93 6.92 0.70
N VAL A 334 -14.57 5.94 -0.12
CA VAL A 334 -13.49 6.06 -1.09
C VAL A 334 -14.07 5.80 -2.47
N THR A 335 -13.85 6.72 -3.40
CA THR A 335 -14.22 6.53 -4.80
C THR A 335 -12.99 6.52 -5.66
N ARG A 336 -12.84 5.47 -6.46
CA ARG A 336 -11.71 5.23 -7.35
C ARG A 336 -12.04 5.68 -8.78
N TYR A 337 -11.17 6.49 -9.38
CA TYR A 337 -11.24 6.86 -10.80
C TYR A 337 -9.95 6.45 -11.51
N SER A 338 -10.09 5.72 -12.61
CA SER A 338 -8.96 5.26 -13.43
C SER A 338 -8.98 5.94 -14.79
N PHE A 339 -7.85 6.55 -15.15
CA PHE A 339 -7.64 7.23 -16.43
C PHE A 339 -6.43 6.62 -17.13
N PRO A 340 -6.62 5.59 -17.99
CA PRO A 340 -5.54 4.94 -18.69
C PRO A 340 -5.13 5.72 -19.94
N GLN A 341 -3.92 5.45 -20.44
CA GLN A 341 -3.45 5.90 -21.76
C GLN A 341 -3.35 7.43 -21.95
N ILE A 342 -2.97 8.15 -20.88
CA ILE A 342 -2.79 9.60 -20.88
C ILE A 342 -1.37 9.94 -21.37
N THR A 343 -1.28 10.69 -22.47
CA THR A 343 0.01 11.07 -23.09
C THR A 343 0.19 12.59 -23.24
N SER A 344 -0.89 13.35 -23.08
CA SER A 344 -0.92 14.81 -23.19
C SER A 344 -1.89 15.41 -22.19
N ARG A 345 -1.80 16.74 -22.02
CA ARG A 345 -2.63 17.50 -21.10
C ARG A 345 -4.12 17.31 -21.38
N GLN A 346 -4.89 16.99 -20.35
CA GLN A 346 -6.34 16.81 -20.47
C GLN A 346 -7.05 17.03 -19.13
N ASN A 347 -8.36 17.29 -19.22
CA ASN A 347 -9.22 17.38 -18.05
C ASN A 347 -9.77 16.00 -17.68
N LEU A 348 -9.54 15.60 -16.43
CA LEU A 348 -10.03 14.37 -15.85
C LEU A 348 -11.28 14.66 -15.01
N ASN A 349 -12.42 14.07 -15.36
CA ASN A 349 -13.69 14.33 -14.69
C ASN A 349 -13.88 13.40 -13.49
N LEU A 350 -14.22 13.96 -12.34
CA LEU A 350 -14.45 13.24 -11.09
C LEU A 350 -15.93 13.36 -10.71
N TYR A 351 -16.72 12.33 -11.01
CA TYR A 351 -18.15 12.28 -10.72
C TYR A 351 -18.40 11.78 -9.30
N THR A 352 -18.11 12.62 -8.31
CA THR A 352 -18.23 12.28 -6.90
C THR A 352 -19.26 13.16 -6.20
N HIS A 353 -19.76 12.67 -5.08
CA HIS A 353 -20.69 13.36 -4.22
C HIS A 353 -20.12 13.39 -2.80
N ASN A 354 -20.74 14.19 -1.93
CA ASN A 354 -20.38 14.43 -0.53
C ASN A 354 -19.16 15.36 -0.33
N PRO A 355 -18.95 15.84 0.92
CA PRO A 355 -17.80 16.65 1.25
C PRO A 355 -16.47 15.89 1.13
N VAL A 356 -15.57 16.38 0.28
CA VAL A 356 -14.27 15.80 -0.02
C VAL A 356 -13.17 16.54 0.76
N PRO A 357 -12.53 15.91 1.75
CA PRO A 357 -11.36 16.49 2.43
C PRO A 357 -10.06 16.43 1.63
N ARG A 358 -9.85 15.41 0.78
CA ARG A 358 -8.59 15.26 0.02
C ARG A 358 -8.72 14.38 -1.21
N LEU A 359 -7.73 14.48 -2.09
CA LEU A 359 -7.51 13.63 -3.25
C LEU A 359 -6.12 12.98 -3.16
N LEU A 360 -6.03 11.71 -3.54
CA LEU A 360 -4.76 11.01 -3.73
C LEU A 360 -4.61 10.65 -5.21
N LEU A 361 -3.49 11.03 -5.81
CA LEU A 361 -3.19 10.74 -7.21
C LEU A 361 -1.97 9.84 -7.29
N LEU A 362 -2.15 8.68 -7.93
CA LEU A 362 -1.14 7.65 -8.12
C LEU A 362 -0.87 7.52 -9.63
N PRO A 363 0.16 8.19 -10.16
CA PRO A 363 0.55 8.05 -11.55
C PRO A 363 1.39 6.78 -11.75
N ARG A 364 1.23 6.08 -12.87
CA ARG A 364 2.05 4.89 -13.22
C ARG A 364 2.28 4.81 -14.72
N ARG A 365 3.30 4.05 -15.12
CA ARG A 365 3.41 3.60 -16.52
C ARG A 365 2.56 2.35 -16.74
N SER A 366 1.95 2.24 -17.92
CA SER A 366 1.06 1.12 -18.27
C SER A 366 1.75 -0.26 -18.24
N ASP A 367 3.05 -0.31 -18.48
CA ASP A 367 3.85 -1.54 -18.47
C ASP A 367 4.18 -2.05 -17.06
N MET A 368 4.14 -1.19 -16.03
CA MET A 368 4.43 -1.58 -14.64
C MET A 368 3.46 -2.64 -14.12
N ILE A 369 2.18 -2.49 -14.43
CA ILE A 369 1.13 -3.42 -14.00
C ILE A 369 1.11 -4.64 -14.91
N LEU A 370 1.11 -4.42 -16.23
CA LEU A 370 0.91 -5.50 -17.19
C LEU A 370 2.09 -6.48 -17.22
N ASN A 371 3.32 -5.97 -17.20
CA ASN A 371 4.52 -6.74 -17.55
C ASN A 371 5.52 -6.91 -16.40
N LEU A 372 5.46 -6.08 -15.36
CA LEU A 372 6.48 -6.04 -14.31
C LEU A 372 5.98 -6.37 -12.90
N ASN A 373 4.67 -6.37 -12.65
CA ASN A 373 4.09 -6.52 -11.31
C ASN A 373 4.63 -5.49 -10.28
N THR A 374 5.06 -4.32 -10.75
CA THR A 374 5.61 -3.24 -9.91
C THR A 374 4.54 -2.18 -9.63
N TRP A 375 3.52 -2.57 -8.87
CA TRP A 375 2.32 -1.78 -8.59
C TRP A 375 2.60 -0.44 -7.89
N THR A 376 3.62 -0.38 -7.02
CA THR A 376 3.97 0.80 -6.21
C THR A 376 5.07 1.67 -6.82
N ASN A 377 5.42 1.45 -8.07
CA ASN A 377 6.30 2.35 -8.80
C ASN A 377 5.50 3.48 -9.43
N PHE A 378 5.46 4.64 -8.74
CA PHE A 378 4.77 5.84 -9.22
C PHE A 378 5.65 6.77 -10.04
N THR A 379 6.81 6.29 -10.50
CA THR A 379 7.78 7.07 -11.25
C THR A 379 7.84 6.62 -12.70
N ASN A 380 8.38 7.47 -13.55
CA ASN A 380 8.59 7.19 -14.97
C ASN A 380 9.81 6.25 -15.21
N TRP A 381 10.59 5.94 -14.17
CA TRP A 381 11.70 5.00 -14.29
C TRP A 381 11.19 3.57 -14.23
N PHE A 382 11.68 2.70 -15.12
CA PHE A 382 11.27 1.29 -15.13
C PHE A 382 11.73 0.54 -13.87
N SER A 383 12.77 1.06 -13.20
CA SER A 383 13.23 0.63 -11.89
C SER A 383 12.95 1.74 -10.87
N GLN A 384 12.45 1.37 -9.68
CA GLN A 384 12.03 2.33 -8.67
C GLN A 384 13.21 3.15 -8.08
N THR A 385 14.41 2.59 -8.06
CA THR A 385 15.58 3.15 -7.35
C THR A 385 16.69 3.65 -8.27
N THR A 386 16.62 3.32 -9.56
CA THR A 386 17.72 3.53 -10.50
C THR A 386 17.23 4.23 -11.76
N ALA A 387 17.87 5.36 -12.09
CA ALA A 387 17.59 6.13 -13.28
C ALA A 387 18.05 5.39 -14.55
N PRO A 388 17.36 5.57 -15.70
CA PRO A 388 17.89 5.17 -17.00
C PRO A 388 19.29 5.78 -17.23
N TYR A 389 20.19 5.01 -17.80
CA TYR A 389 21.59 5.39 -17.94
C TYR A 389 22.11 5.03 -19.34
N THR A 390 22.69 6.03 -20.01
CA THR A 390 23.41 5.85 -21.27
C THR A 390 24.87 6.22 -21.03
N ALA A 391 25.78 5.27 -21.25
CA ALA A 391 27.20 5.51 -21.07
C ALA A 391 27.72 6.55 -22.08
N ILE A 392 28.68 7.34 -21.62
CA ILE A 392 29.44 8.26 -22.45
C ILE A 392 30.35 7.43 -23.40
N GLY A 393 30.36 7.75 -24.69
CA GLY A 393 31.14 6.99 -25.70
C GLY A 393 32.67 7.14 -25.58
N THR A 394 33.43 6.37 -26.36
CA THR A 394 34.91 6.30 -26.36
C THR A 394 35.63 7.60 -26.73
N VAL A 395 34.92 8.65 -27.16
CA VAL A 395 35.47 9.94 -27.58
C VAL A 395 35.73 10.88 -26.37
N TYR A 396 35.24 10.51 -25.20
CA TYR A 396 35.43 11.28 -23.97
C TYR A 396 36.71 10.84 -23.25
N SER A 397 37.32 11.78 -22.51
CA SER A 397 38.70 11.74 -22.00
C SER A 397 39.24 10.33 -21.70
N THR A 398 40.36 10.00 -22.35
CA THR A 398 41.15 8.77 -22.12
C THR A 398 41.58 8.72 -20.64
N GLY A 399 40.82 8.01 -19.82
CA GLY A 399 41.01 7.97 -18.36
C GLY A 399 39.74 7.69 -17.55
N LEU A 400 38.56 7.80 -18.17
CA LEU A 400 37.27 7.49 -17.50
C LEU A 400 36.90 6.00 -17.52
N ALA A 401 37.59 5.16 -18.29
CA ALA A 401 37.32 3.73 -18.32
C ALA A 401 37.59 3.11 -16.93
N GLY A 402 36.53 2.67 -16.24
CA GLY A 402 36.61 2.13 -14.88
C GLY A 402 36.40 3.16 -13.76
N LEU A 403 36.22 4.44 -14.09
CA LEU A 403 35.75 5.47 -13.15
C LEU A 403 34.24 5.69 -13.37
N GLY A 404 33.47 5.84 -12.29
CA GLY A 404 32.05 6.14 -12.38
C GLY A 404 31.80 7.46 -13.12
N ASN A 405 30.82 7.50 -14.03
CA ASN A 405 30.42 8.71 -14.76
C ASN A 405 28.90 8.85 -14.80
N SER A 406 28.41 10.07 -14.99
CA SER A 406 26.98 10.41 -14.94
C SER A 406 26.21 10.07 -16.22
N GLY A 407 26.87 9.61 -17.28
CA GLY A 407 26.22 9.30 -18.55
C GLY A 407 25.84 10.52 -19.39
N LEU A 408 25.11 10.26 -20.48
CA LEU A 408 24.49 11.26 -21.34
C LEU A 408 23.08 11.62 -20.83
N LEU A 409 22.64 12.85 -21.07
CA LEU A 409 21.25 13.25 -20.82
C LEU A 409 20.32 12.49 -21.77
N ILE A 410 19.34 11.80 -21.20
CA ILE A 410 18.32 11.06 -21.95
C ILE A 410 17.03 11.89 -21.96
N ALA A 411 16.51 12.20 -23.14
CA ALA A 411 15.25 12.92 -23.26
C ALA A 411 14.08 12.04 -22.78
N GLY A 412 13.18 12.61 -21.98
CA GLY A 412 11.98 11.90 -21.48
C GLY A 412 12.25 10.91 -20.34
N SER A 413 13.45 10.93 -19.73
CA SER A 413 13.83 10.05 -18.62
C SER A 413 13.76 10.71 -17.24
N GLN A 414 13.05 11.83 -17.10
CA GLN A 414 12.79 12.44 -15.79
C GLN A 414 12.02 11.47 -14.88
N GLN A 415 12.20 11.56 -13.57
CA GLN A 415 11.55 10.65 -12.61
C GLN A 415 10.04 10.89 -12.51
N ASP A 416 9.61 12.15 -12.53
CA ASP A 416 8.21 12.50 -12.37
C ASP A 416 7.39 12.16 -13.63
N ILE A 417 6.20 11.62 -13.43
CA ILE A 417 5.22 11.39 -14.50
C ILE A 417 4.40 12.67 -14.72
N ILE A 418 3.92 13.28 -13.63
CA ILE A 418 3.16 14.52 -13.67
C ILE A 418 4.15 15.68 -13.85
N ARG A 419 3.87 16.59 -14.79
CA ARG A 419 4.61 17.86 -14.89
C ARG A 419 3.96 18.90 -14.00
N GLN A 420 2.66 19.10 -14.17
CA GLN A 420 1.86 20.05 -13.41
C GLN A 420 0.37 19.66 -13.42
N LEU A 421 -0.37 20.16 -12.45
CA LEU A 421 -1.82 20.00 -12.40
C LEU A 421 -2.50 21.20 -11.73
N ARG A 422 -3.80 21.34 -11.97
CA ARG A 422 -4.70 22.19 -11.19
C ARG A 422 -6.05 21.53 -11.01
N VAL A 423 -6.81 21.99 -10.03
CA VAL A 423 -8.18 21.53 -9.78
C VAL A 423 -9.17 22.60 -10.26
N LEU A 424 -10.23 22.14 -10.93
CA LEU A 424 -11.27 22.97 -11.50
C LEU A 424 -12.64 22.58 -10.93
N CYS A 425 -13.49 23.58 -10.66
CA CYS A 425 -14.89 23.41 -10.26
C CYS A 425 -15.78 24.28 -11.15
N ASP A 426 -16.69 23.65 -11.89
CA ASP A 426 -17.60 24.31 -12.83
C ASP A 426 -16.87 25.20 -13.86
N GLY A 427 -15.67 24.77 -14.28
CA GLY A 427 -14.80 25.51 -15.20
C GLY A 427 -13.97 26.61 -14.55
N ASN A 428 -14.21 26.93 -13.27
CA ASN A 428 -13.40 27.88 -12.52
C ASN A 428 -12.19 27.20 -11.89
N GLU A 429 -11.06 27.90 -11.91
CA GLU A 429 -9.85 27.48 -11.24
C GLU A 429 -9.96 27.75 -9.73
N ILE A 430 -9.89 26.68 -8.93
CA ILE A 430 -9.89 26.81 -7.46
C ILE A 430 -8.47 26.86 -6.88
N GLN A 431 -7.47 26.49 -7.70
CA GLN A 431 -6.06 26.57 -7.39
C GLN A 431 -5.26 26.81 -8.66
N GLU A 432 -4.25 27.68 -8.59
CA GLU A 432 -3.30 27.87 -9.68
C GLU A 432 -2.58 26.59 -10.10
N VAL A 433 -2.16 26.54 -11.36
CA VAL A 433 -1.36 25.43 -11.87
C VAL A 433 -0.07 25.32 -11.07
N LYS A 434 0.16 24.14 -10.48
CA LYS A 434 1.36 23.85 -9.70
C LYS A 434 2.08 22.61 -10.24
N PRO A 435 3.43 22.58 -10.14
CA PRO A 435 4.20 21.40 -10.50
C PRO A 435 4.00 20.29 -9.47
N THR A 436 4.34 19.05 -9.84
CA THR A 436 4.25 17.86 -8.96
C THR A 436 4.97 18.05 -7.63
N GLN A 437 6.12 18.74 -7.66
CA GLN A 437 6.91 19.05 -6.46
C GLN A 437 6.08 19.75 -5.38
N TYR A 438 5.19 20.68 -5.75
CA TYR A 438 4.32 21.37 -4.78
C TYR A 438 3.43 20.37 -4.04
N PHE A 439 2.80 19.44 -4.74
CA PHE A 439 1.89 18.47 -4.14
C PHE A 439 2.61 17.35 -3.41
N HIS A 440 3.75 16.92 -3.93
CA HIS A 440 4.53 15.83 -3.33
C HIS A 440 5.35 16.28 -2.12
N GLU A 441 5.91 17.50 -2.12
CA GLU A 441 6.80 17.97 -1.05
C GLU A 441 6.09 18.94 -0.10
N LEU A 442 5.49 20.01 -0.61
CA LEU A 442 4.91 21.05 0.25
C LEU A 442 3.58 20.60 0.85
N SER A 443 2.66 20.07 0.03
CA SER A 443 1.36 19.63 0.52
C SER A 443 1.46 18.44 1.46
N SER A 444 2.33 17.47 1.18
CA SER A 444 2.56 16.34 2.08
C SER A 444 3.13 16.80 3.42
N TRP A 445 4.19 17.61 3.41
CA TRP A 445 4.83 18.14 4.62
C TRP A 445 3.86 18.98 5.47
N ARG A 446 2.97 19.73 4.82
CA ARG A 446 2.05 20.64 5.53
C ARG A 446 0.80 19.95 6.06
N TYR A 447 0.21 19.04 5.29
CA TYR A 447 -1.15 18.54 5.53
C TYR A 447 -1.24 17.05 5.87
N ALA A 448 -0.15 16.29 5.77
CA ALA A 448 -0.10 14.86 6.04
C ALA A 448 1.03 14.51 7.02
N ALA A 449 0.88 13.40 7.73
CA ALA A 449 1.88 12.94 8.69
C ALA A 449 2.89 11.96 8.09
N GLY A 450 2.54 11.28 7.00
CA GLY A 450 3.26 10.09 6.54
C GLY A 450 4.44 10.31 5.61
N VAL A 451 5.06 9.19 5.25
CA VAL A 451 6.27 9.12 4.40
C VAL A 451 5.89 8.82 2.95
N PHE A 452 5.92 9.84 2.11
CA PHE A 452 5.47 9.74 0.73
C PHE A 452 6.55 9.15 -0.18
N PRO A 453 6.26 8.09 -0.97
CA PRO A 453 7.14 7.67 -2.05
C PRO A 453 7.13 8.68 -3.20
N LYS A 454 8.21 8.70 -3.99
CA LYS A 454 8.30 9.55 -5.18
C LYS A 454 7.14 9.26 -6.15
N GLY A 455 6.53 10.33 -6.65
CA GLY A 455 5.39 10.27 -7.57
C GLY A 455 4.01 10.26 -6.91
N LEU A 456 3.87 9.87 -5.64
CA LEU A 456 2.59 9.96 -4.93
C LEU A 456 2.24 11.44 -4.65
N VAL A 457 1.05 11.84 -5.08
CA VAL A 457 0.58 13.23 -5.03
C VAL A 457 -0.65 13.32 -4.13
N ILE A 458 -0.66 14.33 -3.24
CA ILE A 458 -1.81 14.66 -2.39
C ILE A 458 -2.30 16.07 -2.67
N TYR A 459 -3.61 16.20 -2.81
CA TYR A 459 -4.31 17.49 -2.80
C TYR A 459 -5.20 17.55 -1.57
N SER A 460 -5.01 18.55 -0.70
CA SER A 460 -5.80 18.71 0.51
C SER A 460 -6.76 19.90 0.44
N PHE A 461 -8.01 19.66 0.86
CA PHE A 461 -8.97 20.70 1.27
C PHE A 461 -9.01 20.86 2.80
N ALA A 462 -8.42 19.93 3.53
CA ALA A 462 -8.36 19.90 4.99
C ALA A 462 -7.04 20.49 5.51
N LEU A 463 -7.06 21.03 6.74
CA LEU A 463 -5.84 21.47 7.42
C LEU A 463 -4.97 20.30 7.90
N ASP A 464 -5.59 19.14 8.12
CA ASP A 464 -4.93 17.89 8.48
C ASP A 464 -5.71 16.73 7.83
N THR A 465 -5.01 15.96 7.00
CA THR A 465 -5.59 14.86 6.22
C THR A 465 -5.48 13.51 6.91
N SER A 466 -4.47 13.33 7.75
CA SER A 466 -4.21 12.07 8.46
C SER A 466 -5.13 11.92 9.67
N ARG A 467 -5.37 13.01 10.42
CA ARG A 467 -6.26 13.04 11.60
C ARG A 467 -7.69 13.46 11.25
N TRP A 468 -8.30 12.78 10.29
CA TRP A 468 -9.60 13.16 9.70
C TRP A 468 -10.81 13.06 10.63
N MET A 469 -10.71 12.35 11.76
CA MET A 469 -11.80 12.24 12.74
C MET A 469 -12.27 13.61 13.26
N LYS A 470 -11.41 14.64 13.16
CA LYS A 470 -11.78 16.04 13.32
C LYS A 470 -11.75 16.72 11.95
N PRO A 471 -12.86 16.75 11.20
CA PRO A 471 -12.91 17.40 9.91
C PRO A 471 -12.41 18.84 10.00
N SER A 472 -11.43 19.18 9.17
CA SER A 472 -10.71 20.47 9.25
C SER A 472 -10.75 21.25 7.93
N GLY A 473 -11.69 20.90 7.05
CA GLY A 473 -11.89 21.51 5.73
C GLY A 473 -12.36 20.47 4.71
N SER A 474 -13.23 20.88 3.79
CA SER A 474 -13.74 20.01 2.72
C SER A 474 -14.35 20.81 1.58
N LEU A 475 -14.36 20.23 0.38
CA LEU A 475 -15.13 20.71 -0.77
C LEU A 475 -16.43 19.91 -0.89
N ASN A 476 -17.59 20.56 -0.86
CA ASN A 476 -18.86 19.87 -1.08
C ASN A 476 -19.10 19.62 -2.58
N THR A 477 -18.74 18.42 -3.05
CA THR A 477 -18.85 18.06 -4.47
C THR A 477 -20.30 17.85 -4.93
N SER A 478 -21.25 17.59 -4.01
CA SER A 478 -22.69 17.56 -4.34
C SER A 478 -23.24 18.91 -4.82
N ARG A 479 -22.48 20.00 -4.65
CA ARG A 479 -22.83 21.34 -5.12
C ARG A 479 -22.05 21.78 -6.36
N VAL A 480 -21.10 20.98 -6.83
CA VAL A 480 -20.28 21.25 -8.00
C VAL A 480 -20.79 20.36 -9.14
N LYS A 481 -21.19 20.96 -10.27
CA LYS A 481 -21.69 20.18 -11.41
C LYS A 481 -20.57 19.45 -12.13
N ASN A 482 -19.42 20.11 -12.24
CA ASN A 482 -18.27 19.60 -12.97
C ASN A 482 -17.00 19.76 -12.14
N PHE A 483 -16.60 18.69 -11.45
CA PHE A 483 -15.36 18.61 -10.69
C PHE A 483 -14.29 17.93 -11.55
N GLN A 484 -13.19 18.64 -11.84
CA GLN A 484 -12.16 18.16 -12.76
C GLN A 484 -10.75 18.41 -12.23
N ILE A 485 -9.81 17.56 -12.65
CA ILE A 485 -8.37 17.82 -12.56
C ILE A 485 -7.86 18.08 -13.96
N ASP A 486 -7.32 19.27 -14.21
CA ASP A 486 -6.56 19.55 -15.42
C ASP A 486 -5.12 19.08 -15.18
N LEU A 487 -4.78 17.97 -15.82
CA LEU A 487 -3.55 17.22 -15.59
C LEU A 487 -2.66 17.30 -16.83
N ASP A 488 -1.40 17.67 -16.62
CA ASP A 488 -0.39 17.76 -17.65
C ASP A 488 0.79 16.84 -17.32
N PRO A 489 0.90 15.67 -17.98
CA PRO A 489 2.04 14.78 -17.81
C PRO A 489 3.29 15.34 -18.51
N TRP A 490 4.47 14.84 -18.15
CA TRP A 490 5.67 15.10 -18.93
C TRP A 490 5.54 14.51 -20.35
N PRO A 491 5.98 15.22 -21.40
CA PRO A 491 5.98 14.69 -22.76
C PRO A 491 6.86 13.44 -22.85
N GLN A 492 6.32 12.40 -23.47
CA GLN A 492 7.05 11.18 -23.76
C GLN A 492 7.92 11.35 -25.01
N ALA A 493 9.03 10.61 -25.08
CA ALA A 493 9.88 10.58 -26.26
C ALA A 493 9.13 9.92 -27.45
N ALA A 494 9.53 10.25 -28.68
CA ALA A 494 8.97 9.60 -29.86
C ALA A 494 9.29 8.09 -29.84
N GLY A 495 8.28 7.25 -30.08
CA GLY A 495 8.44 5.79 -30.09
C GLY A 495 8.45 5.14 -28.71
N THR A 496 7.96 5.81 -27.67
CA THR A 496 7.72 5.19 -26.35
C THR A 496 6.65 4.09 -26.42
N ASN A 497 6.92 2.94 -25.81
CA ASN A 497 6.09 1.72 -25.83
C ASN A 497 5.07 1.64 -24.67
N TYR A 498 5.04 2.64 -23.80
CA TYR A 498 4.14 2.71 -22.65
C TYR A 498 3.45 4.07 -22.60
N THR A 499 2.31 4.13 -21.95
CA THR A 499 1.59 5.38 -21.65
C THR A 499 1.57 5.61 -20.15
N PHE A 500 1.03 6.75 -19.72
CA PHE A 500 0.75 6.98 -18.31
C PHE A 500 -0.69 6.66 -17.97
N ASP A 501 -0.87 5.93 -16.88
CA ASP A 501 -2.16 5.62 -16.28
C ASP A 501 -2.25 6.37 -14.95
N PHE A 502 -3.37 7.06 -14.73
CA PHE A 502 -3.59 7.85 -13.51
C PHE A 502 -4.74 7.25 -12.72
N LEU A 503 -4.43 6.92 -11.48
CA LEU A 503 -5.40 6.43 -10.51
C LEU A 503 -5.65 7.52 -9.47
N ILE A 504 -6.90 7.95 -9.34
CA ILE A 504 -7.31 9.04 -8.45
C ILE A 504 -8.29 8.49 -7.43
N TYR A 505 -7.95 8.64 -6.15
CA TYR A 505 -8.86 8.39 -5.05
C TYR A 505 -9.43 9.70 -4.55
N VAL A 506 -10.76 9.76 -4.53
CA VAL A 506 -11.51 10.80 -3.84
C VAL A 506 -11.97 10.23 -2.51
N GLU A 507 -11.52 10.81 -1.41
CA GLU A 507 -12.07 10.49 -0.11
C GLU A 507 -13.23 11.44 0.18
N SER A 508 -14.38 10.86 0.52
CA SER A 508 -15.61 11.59 0.82
C SER A 508 -16.06 11.31 2.25
N LEU A 509 -16.52 12.34 2.96
CA LEU A 509 -17.10 12.21 4.29
C LEU A 509 -18.59 11.91 4.20
N ASN A 510 -19.01 10.82 4.84
CA ASN A 510 -20.41 10.47 5.06
C ASN A 510 -20.63 10.14 6.55
N PHE A 511 -21.86 9.78 6.90
CA PHE A 511 -22.22 9.42 8.27
C PHE A 511 -23.01 8.11 8.27
N LEU A 512 -22.57 7.15 9.07
CA LEU A 512 -23.33 5.95 9.39
C LEU A 512 -24.25 6.27 10.57
N VAL A 513 -25.56 6.21 10.33
CA VAL A 513 -26.58 6.39 11.36
C VAL A 513 -27.09 5.02 11.77
N ILE A 514 -27.09 4.76 13.08
CA ILE A 514 -27.58 3.52 13.68
C ILE A 514 -28.74 3.86 14.60
N GLU A 515 -29.93 3.34 14.29
CA GLU A 515 -31.16 3.59 15.03
C GLU A 515 -32.10 2.39 14.89
N GLY A 516 -32.84 2.06 15.96
CA GLY A 516 -33.88 1.03 15.91
C GLY A 516 -33.38 -0.37 15.52
N GLY A 517 -32.12 -0.72 15.83
CA GLY A 517 -31.53 -2.02 15.50
C GLY A 517 -30.98 -2.13 14.07
N MET A 518 -31.00 -1.05 13.29
CA MET A 518 -30.58 -1.00 11.89
C MET A 518 -29.53 0.10 11.69
N GLY A 519 -28.66 -0.08 10.69
CA GLY A 519 -27.62 0.90 10.33
C GLY A 519 -27.63 1.19 8.83
N GLY A 520 -27.44 2.46 8.47
CA GLY A 520 -27.36 2.89 7.08
C GLY A 520 -26.62 4.21 6.90
N VAL A 521 -26.12 4.46 5.70
CA VAL A 521 -25.49 5.74 5.36
C VAL A 521 -26.54 6.85 5.29
N LYS A 522 -26.22 8.02 5.85
CA LYS A 522 -27.13 9.16 5.93
C LYS A 522 -27.40 9.80 4.58
N TYR A 523 -26.36 9.90 3.75
CA TYR A 523 -26.45 10.48 2.42
C TYR A 523 -26.18 9.38 1.39
N ALA A 524 -27.17 9.09 0.56
CA ALA A 524 -26.97 8.30 -0.64
C ALA A 524 -26.20 9.14 -1.66
N THR A 525 -25.20 8.51 -2.28
CA THR A 525 -24.45 9.06 -3.42
C THR A 525 -25.24 8.94 -4.70
#